data_AF-A0A256FL49-F1
#
_entry.id   AF-A0A256FL49-F1
#
_cell.length_a   1.000
_cell.length_b   1.000
_cell.length_c   1.000
_cell.angle_alpha   90.00
_cell.angle_beta   90.00
_cell.angle_gamma   90.00
#
_symmetry.space_group_name_H-M   'P 1'
#
loop_
_entity.id
_entity.type
_entity.pdbx_description
1 polymer ?
#
loop_
_entity_poly.entity_id
_entity_poly.type
_entity_poly.pdbx_seq_one_letter_code
_entity_poly.pdbx_strand_id
1 'polypeptide(L)'
;MESKELIEQVEDILEAAFVQEDNFTVTANAILSTILAALQEPTEEMIDAYFDRCRNLGIFTHINANAAWRAMINASPLGEQGE
;
A
#
# COMPACT_ATOMS: atom_id res chain seq x y z
N MET A 1 3.64 6.66 5.60
CA MET A 1 2.30 7.04 6.12
C MET A 1 1.93 5.99 7.14
N GLU A 2 1.58 6.41 8.35
CA GLU A 2 1.14 5.49 9.40
C GLU A 2 -0.22 4.88 9.02
N SER A 3 -0.47 3.63 9.43
CA SER A 3 -1.72 2.94 9.08
C SER A 3 -2.97 3.72 9.52
N LYS A 4 -2.85 4.48 10.62
CA LYS A 4 -3.92 5.34 11.15
C LYS A 4 -4.25 6.51 10.22
N GLU A 5 -3.23 7.14 9.64
CA GLU A 5 -3.37 8.30 8.75
C GLU A 5 -4.00 7.88 7.41
N LEU A 6 -3.69 6.67 6.92
CA LEU A 6 -4.37 6.08 5.76
C LEU A 6 -5.86 5.82 6.04
N ILE A 7 -6.19 5.28 7.21
CA ILE A 7 -7.58 4.99 7.59
C ILE A 7 -8.39 6.29 7.66
N GLU A 8 -7.86 7.33 8.30
CA GLU A 8 -8.52 8.64 8.39
C GLU A 8 -8.77 9.23 6.99
N GLN A 9 -7.81 9.15 6.06
CA GLN A 9 -8.01 9.62 4.68
C GLN A 9 -9.08 8.83 3.91
N VAL A 10 -9.16 7.51 4.12
CA VAL A 10 -10.20 6.68 3.49
C VAL A 10 -11.57 6.99 4.08
N GLU A 11 -11.66 7.24 5.39
CA GLU A 11 -12.89 7.65 6.08
C GLU A 11 -13.40 9.00 5.55
N ASP A 12 -12.51 9.99 5.39
CA ASP A 12 -12.85 11.31 4.84
C ASP A 12 -13.41 11.21 3.41
N ILE A 13 -12.81 10.37 2.57
CA ILE A 13 -13.27 10.13 1.18
C ILE A 13 -14.66 9.47 1.18
N LEU A 14 -14.90 8.52 2.09
CA LEU A 14 -16.21 7.87 2.24
C LEU A 14 -17.27 8.87 2.72
N GLU A 15 -16.97 9.69 3.73
CA GLU A 15 -17.90 10.66 4.27
C GLU A 15 -18.30 11.72 3.22
N ALA A 16 -17.34 12.20 2.43
CA ALA A 16 -17.59 13.11 1.32
C ALA A 16 -18.50 12.49 0.23
N ALA A 17 -18.42 11.16 0.03
CA ALA A 17 -19.24 10.44 -0.93
C ALA A 17 -20.70 10.27 -0.48
N PHE A 18 -20.95 10.07 0.82
CA PHE A 18 -22.31 9.98 1.36
C PHE A 18 -23.08 11.30 1.25
N VAL A 19 -22.38 12.44 1.10
CA VAL A 19 -22.99 13.76 0.87
C VAL A 19 -23.36 14.00 -0.60
N GLN A 20 -22.73 13.27 -1.55
CA GLN A 20 -22.97 13.40 -2.99
C GLN A 20 -23.54 12.09 -3.54
N GLU A 21 -24.87 11.95 -3.49
CA GLU A 21 -25.67 10.72 -3.70
C GLU A 21 -25.47 9.96 -5.03
N ASP A 22 -24.60 10.40 -5.95
CA ASP A 22 -24.56 9.92 -7.34
C ASP A 22 -23.18 9.50 -7.90
N ASN A 23 -22.10 9.42 -7.10
CA ASN A 23 -20.78 9.11 -7.69
C ASN A 23 -19.90 8.10 -6.95
N PHE A 24 -20.49 6.97 -6.57
CA PHE A 24 -19.80 5.85 -5.93
C PHE A 24 -18.58 5.34 -6.72
N THR A 25 -18.60 5.42 -8.06
CA THR A 25 -17.45 5.02 -8.90
C THR A 25 -16.25 5.96 -8.72
N VAL A 26 -16.47 7.28 -8.64
CA VAL A 26 -15.38 8.24 -8.39
C VAL A 26 -14.82 8.07 -6.99
N THR A 27 -15.68 7.86 -5.99
CA THR A 27 -15.26 7.59 -4.61
C THR A 27 -14.45 6.30 -4.53
N ALA A 28 -14.91 5.21 -5.15
CA ALA A 28 -14.20 3.94 -5.16
C ALA A 28 -12.81 4.08 -5.80
N ASN A 29 -12.71 4.79 -6.92
CA ASN A 29 -11.43 5.07 -7.56
C ASN A 29 -10.51 5.92 -6.67
N ALA A 30 -11.03 6.93 -5.98
CA ALA A 30 -10.25 7.74 -5.05
C ALA A 30 -9.70 6.91 -3.88
N ILE A 31 -10.52 6.05 -3.26
CA ILE A 31 -10.09 5.15 -2.18
C ILE A 31 -9.01 4.19 -2.69
N LEU A 32 -9.22 3.56 -3.86
CA LEU A 32 -8.25 2.66 -4.45
C LEU A 32 -6.93 3.37 -4.75
N SER A 33 -6.95 4.58 -5.31
CA SER A 33 -5.75 5.38 -5.55
C SER A 33 -5.01 5.72 -4.25
N THR A 34 -5.72 6.10 -3.18
CA THR A 34 -5.11 6.40 -1.88
C THR A 34 -4.45 5.15 -1.27
N ILE A 35 -5.12 4.00 -1.32
CA ILE A 35 -4.57 2.73 -0.84
C ILE A 35 -3.36 2.30 -1.67
N LEU A 36 -3.42 2.43 -3.01
CA LEU A 36 -2.30 2.09 -3.89
C LEU A 36 -1.10 2.99 -3.64
N ALA A 37 -1.30 4.31 -3.47
CA ALA A 37 -0.24 5.24 -3.13
C ALA A 37 0.40 4.90 -1.77
N ALA A 38 -0.39 4.49 -0.79
CA ALA A 38 0.11 4.06 0.52
C ALA A 38 0.97 2.78 0.45
N LEU A 39 0.69 1.91 -0.53
CA LEU A 39 1.38 0.62 -0.71
C LEU A 39 2.59 0.70 -1.64
N GLN A 40 2.82 1.83 -2.33
CA GLN A 40 3.91 1.96 -3.31
C GLN A 40 5.31 1.91 -2.70
N GLU A 41 5.48 2.36 -1.45
CA GLU A 41 6.77 2.35 -0.76
C GLU A 41 6.67 1.64 0.59
N PRO A 42 7.58 0.69 0.89
CA PRO A 42 7.61 0.06 2.20
C PRO A 42 8.12 1.08 3.24
N THR A 43 7.57 1.03 4.46
CA THR A 43 8.13 1.82 5.56
C THR A 43 9.48 1.26 6.01
N GLU A 44 10.28 2.08 6.70
CA GLU A 44 11.58 1.63 7.25
C GLU A 44 11.41 0.43 8.18
N GLU A 45 10.35 0.41 9.00
CA GLU A 45 10.03 -0.69 9.90
C GLU A 45 9.72 -2.00 9.16
N MET A 46 9.03 -1.90 8.02
CA MET A 46 8.75 -3.06 7.16
C MET A 46 10.05 -3.59 6.51
N ILE A 47 10.95 -2.69 6.13
CA ILE A 47 12.28 -3.03 5.61
C ILE A 47 13.11 -3.74 6.69
N ASP A 48 13.12 -3.20 7.91
CA ASP A 48 13.85 -3.76 9.05
C ASP A 48 13.31 -5.14 9.44
N ALA A 49 11.99 -5.30 9.49
CA ALA A 49 11.34 -6.58 9.75
C ALA A 49 11.69 -7.63 8.69
N TYR A 50 11.75 -7.24 7.41
CA TYR A 50 12.19 -8.11 6.33
C TYR A 50 13.63 -8.58 6.55
N PHE A 51 14.56 -7.67 6.83
CA PHE A 51 15.97 -8.03 7.05
C PHE A 51 16.18 -8.89 8.30
N ASP A 52 15.46 -8.62 9.39
CA ASP A 52 15.51 -9.45 10.59
C ASP A 52 15.01 -10.87 10.30
N ARG A 53 13.91 -11.00 9.54
CA ARG A 53 13.40 -12.30 9.11
C ARG A 53 14.40 -13.06 8.24
N CYS A 54 15.04 -12.40 7.27
CA CYS A 54 16.06 -13.02 6.43
C CYS A 54 17.26 -13.50 7.24
N ARG A 55 17.74 -12.68 8.20
CA ARG A 55 18.82 -13.05 9.12
C ARG A 55 18.45 -14.28 9.95
N ASN A 56 17.25 -14.32 10.51
CA ASN A 56 16.77 -15.44 11.32
C ASN A 56 16.62 -16.74 10.52
N LEU A 57 16.36 -16.64 9.21
CA LEU A 57 16.29 -17.78 8.30
C LEU A 57 17.66 -18.19 7.71
N GLY A 58 18.74 -17.48 8.06
CA GLY A 58 20.06 -17.70 7.48
C GLY A 58 20.15 -17.36 5.98
N ILE A 59 19.17 -16.60 5.46
CA ILE A 59 19.13 -16.19 4.07
C ILE A 59 19.95 -14.91 3.92
N PHE A 60 21.14 -15.04 3.33
CA PHE A 60 21.91 -13.88 2.89
C PHE A 60 21.30 -13.33 1.61
N THR A 61 20.35 -12.40 1.75
CA THR A 61 19.73 -11.77 0.59
C THR A 61 20.62 -10.65 0.05
N HIS A 62 21.10 -10.78 -1.19
CA HIS A 62 21.64 -9.64 -1.95
C HIS A 62 20.52 -8.75 -2.53
N ILE A 63 19.26 -9.13 -2.35
CA ILE A 63 18.10 -8.41 -2.84
C ILE A 63 17.82 -7.22 -1.93
N ASN A 64 17.75 -6.04 -2.55
CA ASN A 64 17.29 -4.81 -1.91
C ASN A 64 15.82 -4.98 -1.49
N ALA A 65 15.50 -4.71 -0.22
CA ALA A 65 14.14 -4.82 0.33
C ALA A 65 13.10 -4.04 -0.48
N ASN A 66 13.46 -2.87 -1.03
CA ASN A 66 12.60 -2.10 -1.94
C ASN A 66 12.30 -2.84 -3.25
N ALA A 67 13.30 -3.54 -3.80
CA ALA A 67 13.10 -4.33 -5.02
C ALA A 67 12.21 -5.55 -4.76
N ALA A 68 12.38 -6.21 -3.60
CA ALA A 68 11.50 -7.29 -3.18
C ALA A 68 10.05 -6.80 -2.98
N TRP A 69 9.88 -5.65 -2.32
CA TRP A 69 8.57 -5.02 -2.11
C TRP A 69 7.87 -4.71 -3.42
N ARG A 70 8.54 -3.99 -4.34
CA ARG A 70 7.98 -3.66 -5.66
C ARG A 70 7.63 -4.91 -6.47
N ALA A 71 8.45 -5.96 -6.39
CA ALA A 71 8.14 -7.23 -7.05
C ALA A 71 6.88 -7.89 -6.49
N MET A 72 6.68 -7.84 -5.16
CA MET A 72 5.46 -8.36 -4.53
C MET A 72 4.21 -7.56 -4.90
N ILE A 73 4.31 -6.23 -4.92
CA ILE A 73 3.19 -5.35 -5.33
C ILE A 73 2.83 -5.62 -6.80
N ASN A 74 3.82 -5.65 -7.69
CA ASN A 74 3.60 -5.90 -9.12
C ASN A 74 3.05 -7.31 -9.42
N ALA A 75 3.37 -8.31 -8.59
CA ALA A 75 2.83 -9.66 -8.71
C ALA A 75 1.44 -9.82 -8.07
N SER A 76 0.97 -8.83 -7.32
CA SER A 76 -0.35 -8.83 -6.71
C SER A 76 -1.40 -8.22 -7.66
N PRO A 77 -2.70 -8.54 -7.49
CA PRO A 77 -3.77 -7.87 -8.24
C PRO A 77 -3.81 -6.34 -8.11
N LEU A 78 -3.05 -5.76 -7.18
CA LEU A 78 -2.91 -4.31 -6.99
C LEU A 78 -1.93 -3.69 -8.00
N GLY A 79 -0.95 -4.46 -8.50
CA GLY A 79 0.02 -3.98 -9.49
C GLY A 79 -0.59 -3.73 -10.86
N GLU A 80 -1.65 -4.48 -11.22
CA GLU A 80 -2.38 -4.35 -12.50
C GLU A 80 -3.28 -3.10 -12.57
N GLN A 81 -3.51 -2.40 -11.44
CA GLN A 81 -4.36 -1.21 -11.39
C GLN A 81 -3.59 0.12 -11.53
N GLY A 82 -2.27 0.05 -11.70
CA GLY A 82 -1.38 1.21 -11.85
C GLY A 82 -0.90 1.52 -13.28
N GLU A 83 -1.29 0.71 -14.27
CA GLU A 83 -1.07 0.97 -15.72
C GLU A 83 -2.29 1.63 -16.37
#